data_AF-A0A7Y0Q4Y4-F1
#
_entry.id   AF-A0A7Y0Q4Y4-F1
#
_cell.length_a   1.000
_cell.length_b   1.000
_cell.length_c   1.000
_cell.angle_alpha   90.00
_cell.angle_beta   90.00
_cell.angle_gamma   90.00
#
_symmetry.space_group_name_H-M   'P 1'
#
loop_
_entity.id
_entity.type
_entity.pdbx_description
1 polymer ?
#
loop_
_entity_poly.entity_id
_entity_poly.type
_entity_poly.pdbx_seq_one_letter_code
_entity_poly.pdbx_strand_id
1 'polypeptide(L)'
;MSALVGAVAASVAVFCWLKGWSGLYPAVGWALGLAMRDDAAMMAGLVAGVGLAALREAERFESRRDGDEFQALMLLERLRQLWRVRGTLAGALDEMGYRSRRRSPDAAEQVLAEVADALAVRSLSLVAKVAGVVRRHGGDLDPLLAWGTGSIQEGQARRYARQVEEQARRASIKMLALAPVGVVGVFRLLVPSFYHALATTWAGDLALWATGATTAAATGVLSWQVRKEARVR
;
A
#
# COMPACT_ATOMS: atom_id res chain seq x y z
N MET A 1 35.01 -3.55 -6.84
CA MET A 1 33.89 -3.44 -5.89
C MET A 1 34.42 -2.83 -4.61
N SER A 2 34.15 -1.55 -4.39
CA SER A 2 34.60 -0.86 -3.18
C SER A 2 33.87 -1.36 -1.93
N ALA A 3 34.56 -1.37 -0.79
CA ALA A 3 33.97 -1.70 0.51
C ALA A 3 32.77 -0.81 0.87
N LEU A 4 32.74 0.41 0.32
CA LEU A 4 31.68 1.40 0.52
C LEU A 4 30.35 0.96 -0.10
N VAL A 5 30.35 0.46 -1.33
CA VAL A 5 29.13 -0.04 -2.01
C VAL A 5 28.55 -1.24 -1.28
N GLY A 6 29.41 -2.13 -0.79
CA GLY A 6 29.01 -3.28 0.04
C GLY A 6 28.35 -2.86 1.36
N ALA A 7 28.92 -1.87 2.05
CA ALA A 7 28.36 -1.32 3.29
C ALA A 7 27.00 -0.63 3.09
N VAL A 8 26.83 0.08 1.97
CA VAL A 8 25.54 0.69 1.60
C VAL A 8 24.51 -0.39 1.27
N ALA A 9 24.87 -1.41 0.50
CA ALA A 9 23.96 -2.52 0.19
C ALA A 9 23.46 -3.21 1.47
N ALA A 10 24.35 -3.46 2.43
CA ALA A 10 24.00 -4.04 3.72
C ALA A 10 23.06 -3.12 4.53
N SER A 11 23.36 -1.82 4.57
CA SER A 11 22.51 -0.82 5.25
C SER A 11 21.11 -0.73 4.63
N VAL A 12 21.02 -0.77 3.30
CA VAL A 12 19.76 -0.80 2.56
C VAL A 12 18.97 -2.08 2.85
N ALA A 13 19.64 -3.24 2.89
CA ALA A 13 19.01 -4.50 3.24
C ALA A 13 18.43 -4.48 4.67
N VAL A 14 19.19 -3.98 5.64
CA VAL A 14 18.73 -3.80 7.02
C VAL A 14 17.55 -2.82 7.09
N PHE A 15 17.62 -1.70 6.37
CA PHE A 15 16.53 -0.73 6.31
C PHE A 15 15.24 -1.33 5.73
N CYS A 16 15.34 -2.06 4.62
CA CYS A 16 14.19 -2.75 4.01
C CYS A 16 13.61 -3.80 4.96
N TRP A 17 14.45 -4.56 5.65
CA TRP A 17 14.02 -5.54 6.64
C TRP A 17 13.27 -4.88 7.81
N LEU A 18 13.83 -3.81 8.40
CA LEU A 18 13.19 -3.06 9.48
C LEU A 18 11.85 -2.43 9.07
N LYS A 19 11.68 -2.09 7.80
CA LYS A 19 10.42 -1.54 7.26
C LYS A 19 9.43 -2.60 6.76
N GLY A 20 9.79 -3.89 6.79
CA GLY A 20 8.98 -4.97 6.21
C GLY A 20 8.84 -4.86 4.69
N TRP A 21 9.71 -4.11 4.02
CA TRP A 21 9.66 -3.90 2.59
C TRP A 21 10.23 -5.11 1.84
N SER A 22 9.76 -5.31 0.61
CA SER A 22 10.33 -6.33 -0.27
C SER A 22 11.79 -6.00 -0.61
N GLY A 23 12.73 -6.82 -0.11
CA GLY A 23 14.15 -6.71 -0.45
C GLY A 23 14.47 -7.04 -1.91
N LEU A 24 13.51 -7.58 -2.67
CA LEU A 24 13.71 -7.95 -4.08
C LEU A 24 14.08 -6.76 -4.97
N TYR A 25 13.50 -5.58 -4.73
CA TYR A 25 13.75 -4.41 -5.56
C TYR A 25 15.18 -3.85 -5.45
N PRO A 26 15.69 -3.56 -4.24
CA PRO A 26 17.09 -3.19 -4.09
C PRO A 26 18.03 -4.33 -4.47
N ALA A 27 17.65 -5.60 -4.26
CA ALA A 27 18.47 -6.74 -4.68
C ALA A 27 18.60 -6.84 -6.22
N VAL A 28 17.53 -6.64 -6.98
CA VAL A 28 17.57 -6.62 -8.45
C VAL A 28 18.37 -5.43 -8.96
N GLY A 29 18.17 -4.24 -8.37
CA GLY A 29 18.97 -3.05 -8.70
C GLY A 29 20.47 -3.26 -8.45
N TRP A 30 20.80 -3.91 -7.33
CA TRP A 30 22.18 -4.27 -6.98
C TRP A 30 22.77 -5.33 -7.90
N ALA A 31 22.00 -6.38 -8.24
CA ALA A 31 22.42 -7.44 -9.17
C ALA A 31 22.67 -6.90 -10.59
N LEU A 32 21.85 -5.94 -11.05
CA LEU A 32 22.08 -5.24 -12.31
C LEU A 32 23.37 -4.43 -12.29
N GLY A 33 23.65 -3.72 -11.18
CA GLY A 33 24.91 -3.02 -11.00
C GLY A 33 26.13 -3.96 -10.94
N LEU A 34 26.00 -5.12 -10.29
CA LEU A 34 27.03 -6.17 -10.27
C LEU A 34 27.35 -6.67 -11.67
N ALA A 35 26.33 -6.91 -12.49
CA ALA A 35 26.51 -7.28 -13.90
C ALA A 35 27.24 -6.16 -14.67
N MET A 36 27.04 -4.90 -14.28
CA MET A 36 27.71 -3.74 -14.86
C MET A 36 29.17 -3.58 -14.45
N ARG A 37 29.60 -4.22 -13.35
CA ARG A 37 30.95 -4.10 -12.76
C ARG A 37 31.35 -2.65 -12.47
N ASP A 38 30.35 -1.83 -12.18
CA ASP A 38 30.48 -0.39 -11.94
C ASP A 38 29.82 -0.04 -10.60
N ASP A 39 30.62 0.55 -9.72
CA ASP A 39 30.22 0.93 -8.36
C ASP A 39 29.14 2.04 -8.39
N ALA A 40 29.16 2.96 -9.37
CA ALA A 40 28.15 4.00 -9.53
C ALA A 40 26.81 3.43 -10.00
N ALA A 41 26.84 2.49 -10.94
CA ALA A 41 25.65 1.75 -11.38
C ALA A 41 25.03 0.92 -10.25
N MET A 42 25.85 0.31 -9.39
CA MET A 42 25.38 -0.42 -8.20
C MET A 42 24.66 0.49 -7.20
N MET A 43 25.22 1.67 -6.92
CA MET A 43 24.59 2.64 -6.03
C MET A 43 23.30 3.20 -6.61
N ALA A 44 23.29 3.55 -7.91
CA ALA A 44 22.09 4.02 -8.60
C ALA A 44 20.97 2.96 -8.60
N GLY A 45 21.32 1.69 -8.83
CA GLY A 45 20.39 0.56 -8.77
C GLY A 45 19.81 0.32 -7.38
N LEU A 46 20.62 0.41 -6.33
CA LEU A 46 20.16 0.32 -4.93
C LEU A 46 19.18 1.44 -4.59
N VAL A 47 19.52 2.68 -4.93
CA VAL A 47 18.70 3.87 -4.65
C VAL A 47 17.36 3.80 -5.40
N ALA A 48 17.38 3.47 -6.68
CA ALA A 48 16.17 3.26 -7.47
C ALA A 48 15.32 2.09 -6.92
N GLY A 49 15.95 0.99 -6.50
CA GLY A 49 15.30 -0.17 -5.91
C GLY A 49 14.59 0.14 -4.59
N VAL A 50 15.18 0.98 -3.74
CA VAL A 50 14.53 1.45 -2.50
C VAL A 50 13.29 2.29 -2.81
N GLY A 51 13.38 3.20 -3.79
CA GLY A 51 12.23 4.00 -4.23
C GLY A 51 11.06 3.14 -4.74
N LEU A 52 11.37 2.11 -5.53
CA LEU A 52 10.39 1.14 -6.02
C LEU A 52 9.79 0.29 -4.89
N ALA A 53 10.58 -0.13 -3.92
CA ALA A 53 10.09 -0.85 -2.75
C ALA A 53 9.09 0.00 -1.95
N ALA A 54 9.39 1.29 -1.76
CA ALA A 54 8.51 2.23 -1.09
C ALA A 54 7.19 2.46 -1.84
N LEU A 55 7.24 2.51 -3.18
CA LEU A 55 6.06 2.65 -4.03
C LEU A 55 5.17 1.40 -3.96
N ARG A 56 5.75 0.21 -4.10
CA ARG A 56 4.97 -1.05 -4.03
C ARG A 56 4.32 -1.24 -2.66
N GLU A 57 4.98 -0.83 -1.58
CA GLU A 57 4.37 -0.90 -0.26
C GLU A 57 3.19 0.06 -0.12
N ALA A 58 3.26 1.24 -0.75
CA ALA A 58 2.14 2.17 -0.79
C ALA A 58 0.94 1.58 -1.58
N GLU A 59 1.20 0.92 -2.72
CA GLU A 59 0.16 0.23 -3.50
C GLU A 59 -0.47 -0.95 -2.75
N ARG A 60 0.34 -1.73 -2.02
CA ARG A 60 -0.16 -2.82 -1.16
C ARG A 60 -1.07 -2.28 -0.06
N PHE A 61 -0.73 -1.14 0.51
CA PHE A 61 -1.56 -0.50 1.52
C PHE A 61 -2.91 -0.06 0.94
N GLU A 62 -2.92 0.54 -0.26
CA GLU A 62 -4.14 0.92 -0.97
C GLU A 62 -5.01 -0.31 -1.27
N SER A 63 -4.43 -1.38 -1.81
CA SER A 63 -5.14 -2.62 -2.11
C SER A 63 -5.69 -3.32 -0.87
N ARG A 64 -4.96 -3.32 0.25
CA ARG A 64 -5.46 -3.88 1.52
C ARG A 64 -6.65 -3.10 2.03
N ARG A 65 -6.56 -1.76 2.05
CA ARG A 65 -7.66 -0.89 2.45
C ARG A 65 -8.92 -1.13 1.61
N ASP A 66 -8.79 -1.18 0.28
CA ASP A 66 -9.93 -1.42 -0.59
C ASP A 66 -10.56 -2.80 -0.34
N GLY A 67 -9.73 -3.81 -0.06
CA GLY A 67 -10.17 -5.14 0.37
C GLY A 67 -10.91 -5.12 1.69
N ASP A 68 -10.40 -4.39 2.69
CA ASP A 68 -11.01 -4.27 4.00
C ASP A 68 -12.35 -3.52 3.94
N GLU A 69 -12.44 -2.46 3.15
CA GLU A 69 -13.69 -1.72 2.90
C GLU A 69 -14.74 -2.57 2.20
N PHE A 70 -14.35 -3.38 1.21
CA PHE A 70 -15.26 -4.32 0.55
C PHE A 70 -15.76 -5.40 1.53
N GLN A 71 -14.88 -5.96 2.35
CA GLN A 71 -15.26 -6.91 3.40
C GLN A 71 -16.20 -6.29 4.44
N ALA A 72 -15.91 -5.07 4.88
CA ALA A 72 -16.76 -4.32 5.80
C ALA A 72 -18.16 -4.06 5.21
N LEU A 73 -18.24 -3.72 3.92
CA LEU A 73 -19.51 -3.52 3.24
C LEU A 73 -20.34 -4.81 3.17
N MET A 74 -19.75 -5.92 2.74
CA MET A 74 -20.42 -7.22 2.73
C MET A 74 -20.89 -7.64 4.11
N LEU A 75 -20.06 -7.40 5.14
CA LEU A 75 -20.41 -7.68 6.52
C LEU A 75 -21.63 -6.86 6.96
N LEU A 76 -21.64 -5.55 6.71
CA LEU A 76 -22.75 -4.68 7.11
C LEU A 76 -24.05 -5.02 6.36
N GLU A 77 -23.98 -5.32 5.07
CA GLU A 77 -25.15 -5.73 4.28
C GLU A 77 -25.72 -7.06 4.77
N ARG A 78 -24.87 -8.06 4.99
CA ARG A 78 -25.29 -9.37 5.51
C ARG A 78 -25.82 -9.25 6.93
N LEU A 79 -25.19 -8.45 7.78
CA LEU A 79 -25.65 -8.20 9.14
C LEU A 79 -27.00 -7.47 9.15
N ARG A 80 -27.24 -6.53 8.22
CA ARG A 80 -28.55 -5.87 8.06
C ARG A 80 -29.64 -6.84 7.62
N GLN A 81 -29.36 -7.71 6.64
CA GLN A 81 -30.29 -8.75 6.20
C GLN A 81 -30.65 -9.70 7.34
N LEU A 82 -29.64 -10.17 8.08
CA LEU A 82 -29.84 -11.10 9.20
C LEU A 82 -30.49 -10.44 10.40
N TRP A 83 -30.22 -9.15 10.67
CA TRP A 83 -30.89 -8.38 11.70
C TRP A 83 -32.40 -8.33 11.46
N ARG A 84 -32.83 -8.09 10.21
CA ARG A 84 -34.26 -8.07 9.84
C ARG A 84 -34.96 -9.42 10.03
N VAL A 85 -34.22 -10.54 9.92
CA VAL A 85 -34.76 -11.89 10.08
C VAL A 85 -34.73 -12.37 11.53
N ARG A 86 -33.61 -12.17 12.23
CA ARG A 86 -33.34 -12.71 13.57
C ARG A 86 -33.74 -11.76 14.69
N GLY A 87 -33.94 -10.47 14.41
CA GLY A 87 -34.29 -9.43 15.38
C GLY A 87 -33.24 -9.15 16.46
N THR A 88 -32.08 -9.83 16.43
CA THR A 88 -31.02 -9.69 17.43
C THR A 88 -29.63 -9.72 16.78
N LEU A 89 -28.71 -8.93 17.34
CA LEU A 89 -27.36 -8.73 16.81
C LEU A 89 -26.51 -9.97 17.05
N ALA A 90 -26.69 -10.59 18.22
CA ALA A 90 -26.06 -11.85 18.56
C ALA A 90 -26.47 -12.97 17.60
N GLY A 91 -27.76 -13.08 17.28
CA GLY A 91 -28.26 -14.07 16.30
C GLY A 91 -27.72 -13.81 14.89
N ALA A 92 -27.65 -12.54 14.46
CA ALA A 92 -27.08 -12.20 13.17
C ALA A 92 -25.57 -12.51 13.07
N LEU A 93 -24.79 -12.24 14.13
CA LEU A 93 -23.35 -12.53 14.17
C LEU A 93 -23.05 -14.03 14.25
N ASP A 94 -23.82 -14.81 15.01
CA ASP A 94 -23.64 -16.26 15.12
C ASP A 94 -23.91 -16.95 13.77
N GLU A 95 -24.94 -16.51 13.03
CA GLU A 95 -25.24 -17.03 11.68
C GLU A 95 -24.13 -16.70 10.65
N MET A 96 -23.40 -15.60 10.87
CA MET A 96 -22.22 -15.26 10.07
C MET A 96 -20.96 -16.02 10.50
N GLY A 97 -21.06 -16.87 11.53
CA GLY A 97 -19.94 -17.64 12.08
C GLY A 97 -19.10 -16.88 13.11
N TYR A 98 -19.48 -15.66 13.47
CA TYR A 98 -18.79 -14.87 14.48
C TYR A 98 -19.33 -15.21 15.88
N ARG A 99 -18.79 -16.29 16.45
CA ARG A 99 -19.14 -16.73 17.80
C ARG A 99 -18.29 -16.04 18.84
N SER A 100 -18.95 -15.41 19.81
CA SER A 100 -18.27 -15.04 21.04
C SER A 100 -18.03 -16.28 21.90
N ARG A 101 -16.79 -16.46 22.37
CA ARG A 101 -16.47 -17.47 23.38
C ARG A 101 -17.05 -17.13 24.76
N ARG A 102 -17.55 -15.90 24.97
CA ARG A 102 -18.09 -15.42 26.24
C ARG A 102 -19.61 -15.38 26.19
N ARG A 103 -20.29 -16.00 27.16
CA ARG A 103 -21.74 -15.84 27.39
C ARG A 103 -22.02 -14.52 28.12
N SER A 104 -21.66 -13.40 27.50
CA SER A 104 -22.01 -12.07 28.00
C SER A 104 -23.10 -11.46 27.12
N PRO A 105 -24.07 -10.70 27.66
CA PRO A 105 -25.00 -9.93 26.84
C PRO A 105 -24.25 -8.97 25.88
N ASP A 106 -23.05 -8.50 26.22
CA ASP A 106 -22.25 -7.58 25.39
C ASP A 106 -21.31 -8.30 24.40
N ALA A 107 -21.40 -9.63 24.32
CA ALA A 107 -20.58 -10.47 23.47
C ALA A 107 -20.65 -10.10 21.98
N ALA A 108 -21.84 -9.77 21.49
CA ALA A 108 -22.08 -9.39 20.10
C ALA A 108 -21.39 -8.06 19.72
N GLU A 109 -21.40 -7.10 20.65
CA GLU A 109 -20.76 -5.79 20.44
C GLU A 109 -19.23 -5.90 20.47
N GLN A 110 -18.70 -6.74 21.38
CA GLN A 110 -17.27 -7.03 21.43
C GLN A 110 -16.79 -7.68 20.14
N VAL A 111 -17.53 -8.67 19.63
CA VAL A 111 -17.21 -9.33 18.35
C VAL A 111 -17.27 -8.34 17.19
N LEU A 112 -18.28 -7.46 17.15
CA LEU A 112 -18.38 -6.43 16.11
C LEU A 112 -17.23 -5.41 16.21
N ALA A 113 -16.80 -5.05 17.42
CA ALA A 113 -15.65 -4.20 17.64
C ALA A 113 -14.33 -4.87 17.23
N GLU A 114 -14.14 -6.15 17.56
CA GLU A 114 -12.97 -6.93 17.14
C GLU A 114 -12.87 -7.02 15.61
N VAL A 115 -14.00 -7.24 14.93
CA VAL A 115 -14.04 -7.26 13.46
C VAL A 115 -13.82 -5.88 12.88
N ALA A 116 -14.33 -4.83 13.51
CA ALA A 116 -14.08 -3.45 13.09
C ALA A 116 -12.60 -3.05 13.22
N ASP A 117 -11.94 -3.47 14.30
CA ASP A 117 -10.52 -3.24 14.54
C ASP A 117 -9.66 -4.04 13.55
N ALA A 118 -10.06 -5.27 13.22
CA ALA A 118 -9.37 -6.11 12.24
C ALA A 118 -9.42 -5.52 10.82
N LEU A 119 -10.56 -4.94 10.42
CA LEU A 119 -10.75 -4.37 9.08
C LEU A 119 -10.27 -2.91 8.98
N ALA A 120 -9.87 -2.27 10.09
CA ALA A 120 -9.37 -0.88 10.09
C ALA A 120 -10.27 0.15 9.35
N VAL A 121 -11.59 -0.12 9.23
CA VAL A 121 -12.54 0.75 8.54
C VAL A 121 -13.23 1.67 9.54
N ARG A 122 -13.07 2.99 9.37
CA ARG A 122 -13.59 4.00 10.30
C ARG A 122 -15.11 3.94 10.47
N SER A 123 -15.87 3.81 9.38
CA SER A 123 -17.34 3.74 9.43
C SER A 123 -17.81 2.49 10.19
N LEU A 124 -17.17 1.34 9.97
CA LEU A 124 -17.45 0.10 10.71
C LEU A 124 -17.11 0.24 12.21
N SER A 125 -15.99 0.87 12.55
CA SER A 125 -15.63 1.14 13.96
C SER A 125 -16.64 2.06 14.67
N LEU A 126 -17.24 3.00 13.93
CA LEU A 126 -18.28 3.88 14.46
C LEU A 126 -19.60 3.12 14.64
N VAL A 127 -19.97 2.28 13.67
CA VAL A 127 -21.13 1.38 13.79
C VAL A 127 -20.97 0.47 15.01
N ALA A 128 -19.81 -0.14 15.21
CA ALA A 128 -19.56 -1.01 16.38
C ALA A 128 -19.74 -0.26 17.71
N LYS A 129 -19.19 0.96 17.83
CA LYS A 129 -19.31 1.78 19.04
C LYS A 129 -20.75 2.24 19.30
N VAL A 130 -21.45 2.68 18.25
CA VAL A 130 -22.81 3.22 18.37
C VAL A 130 -23.83 2.10 18.54
N ALA A 131 -23.59 0.90 18.01
CA ALA A 131 -24.50 -0.24 18.16
C ALA A 131 -24.73 -0.61 19.64
N GLY A 132 -23.68 -0.56 20.47
CA GLY A 132 -23.82 -0.80 21.90
C GLY A 132 -24.63 0.26 22.63
N VAL A 133 -24.57 1.51 22.18
CA VAL A 133 -25.42 2.60 22.72
C VAL A 133 -26.87 2.41 22.30
N VAL A 134 -27.12 2.16 21.01
CA VAL A 134 -28.47 1.98 20.46
C VAL A 134 -29.18 0.80 21.13
N ARG A 135 -28.48 -0.32 21.35
CA ARG A 135 -29.07 -1.47 22.06
C ARG A 135 -29.46 -1.15 23.50
N ARG A 136 -28.61 -0.43 24.24
CA ARG A 136 -28.88 -0.05 25.65
C ARG A 136 -30.12 0.84 25.78
N HIS A 137 -30.42 1.62 24.75
CA HIS A 137 -31.58 2.51 24.72
C HIS A 137 -32.78 1.97 23.93
N GLY A 138 -32.75 0.70 23.50
CA GLY A 138 -33.86 0.06 22.78
C GLY A 138 -34.13 0.64 21.39
N GLY A 139 -33.13 1.29 20.78
CA GLY A 139 -33.25 1.85 19.44
C GLY A 139 -33.07 0.82 18.33
N ASP A 140 -33.48 1.20 17.12
CA ASP A 140 -33.29 0.37 15.92
C ASP A 140 -31.87 0.52 15.36
N LEU A 141 -31.24 -0.61 15.03
CA LEU A 141 -29.92 -0.68 14.42
C LEU A 141 -29.95 -0.54 12.89
N ASP A 142 -31.10 -0.75 12.22
CA ASP A 142 -31.20 -0.69 10.75
C ASP A 142 -30.70 0.66 10.17
N PRO A 143 -31.05 1.84 10.76
CA PRO A 143 -30.55 3.13 10.28
C PRO A 143 -29.03 3.28 10.43
N LEU A 144 -28.46 2.75 11.52
CA LEU A 144 -27.02 2.80 11.77
C LEU A 144 -26.25 1.94 10.76
N LEU A 145 -26.77 0.75 10.46
CA LEU A 145 -26.20 -0.15 9.46
C LEU A 145 -26.31 0.45 8.05
N ALA A 146 -27.46 1.04 7.72
CA ALA A 146 -27.66 1.74 6.45
C ALA A 146 -26.73 2.94 6.29
N TRP A 147 -26.51 3.71 7.36
CA TRP A 147 -25.52 4.79 7.38
C TRP A 147 -24.11 4.25 7.16
N GLY A 148 -23.74 3.15 7.82
CA GLY A 148 -22.44 2.51 7.67
C GLY A 148 -22.17 2.06 6.23
N THR A 149 -23.15 1.39 5.60
CA THR A 149 -23.06 0.98 4.19
C THR A 149 -22.96 2.18 3.26
N GLY A 150 -23.79 3.21 3.47
CA GLY A 150 -23.79 4.41 2.63
C GLY A 150 -22.48 5.19 2.73
N SER A 151 -21.91 5.30 3.94
CA SER A 151 -20.63 5.97 4.17
C SER A 151 -19.46 5.25 3.46
N ILE A 152 -19.44 3.92 3.45
CA ILE A 152 -18.42 3.14 2.73
C ILE A 152 -18.59 3.31 1.21
N GLN A 153 -19.81 3.15 0.70
CA GLN A 153 -20.13 3.27 -0.73
C GLN A 153 -19.83 4.67 -1.27
N GLU A 154 -20.17 5.72 -0.52
CA GLU A 154 -19.85 7.10 -0.91
C GLU A 154 -18.33 7.33 -0.94
N GLY A 155 -17.60 6.77 0.04
CA GLY A 155 -16.14 6.78 0.03
C GLY A 155 -15.57 6.09 -1.21
N GLN A 156 -16.09 4.91 -1.56
CA GLN A 156 -15.67 4.14 -2.72
C GLN A 156 -15.97 4.88 -4.03
N ALA A 157 -17.19 5.38 -4.20
CA ALA A 157 -17.60 6.12 -5.40
C ALA A 157 -16.75 7.37 -5.63
N ARG A 158 -16.47 8.15 -4.56
CA ARG A 158 -15.58 9.32 -4.64
C ARG A 158 -14.15 8.94 -5.02
N ARG A 159 -13.66 7.76 -4.62
CA ARG A 159 -12.34 7.25 -5.01
C ARG A 159 -12.32 6.74 -6.44
N TYR A 160 -13.29 5.93 -6.84
CA TYR A 160 -13.41 5.45 -8.22
C TYR A 160 -13.46 6.59 -9.23
N ALA A 161 -14.23 7.64 -8.94
CA ALA A 161 -14.30 8.83 -9.80
C ALA A 161 -12.95 9.53 -9.98
N ARG A 162 -12.05 9.45 -9.00
CA ARG A 162 -10.70 10.03 -9.08
C ARG A 162 -9.69 9.08 -9.70
N GLN A 163 -9.79 7.78 -9.39
CA GLN A 163 -8.84 6.76 -9.82
C GLN A 163 -8.73 6.66 -11.34
N VAL A 164 -9.80 6.88 -12.10
CA VAL A 164 -9.75 6.73 -13.57
C VAL A 164 -8.76 7.72 -14.20
N GLU A 165 -8.80 9.00 -13.80
CA GLU A 165 -7.86 10.01 -14.29
C GLU A 165 -6.48 9.88 -13.62
N GLU A 166 -6.45 9.55 -12.33
CA GLU A 166 -5.22 9.47 -11.54
C GLU A 166 -4.37 8.25 -11.92
N GLN A 167 -4.97 7.12 -12.33
CA GLN A 167 -4.25 5.90 -12.70
C GLN A 167 -3.44 6.09 -13.99
N ALA A 168 -4.01 6.73 -15.00
CA ALA A 168 -3.29 7.06 -16.23
C ALA A 168 -2.09 7.97 -15.94
N ARG A 169 -2.28 8.97 -15.07
CA ARG A 169 -1.23 9.89 -14.61
C ARG A 169 -0.16 9.17 -13.78
N ARG A 170 -0.55 8.30 -12.84
CA ARG A 170 0.38 7.51 -12.03
C ARG A 170 1.19 6.55 -12.91
N ALA A 171 0.57 5.91 -13.90
CA ALA A 171 1.24 5.03 -14.84
C ALA A 171 2.27 5.79 -15.69
N SER A 172 1.91 6.97 -16.23
CA SER A 172 2.84 7.79 -17.01
C SER A 172 4.02 8.27 -16.17
N ILE A 173 3.79 8.75 -14.94
CA ILE A 173 4.88 9.16 -14.03
C ILE A 173 5.78 7.97 -13.69
N LYS A 174 5.24 6.76 -13.45
CA LYS A 174 6.06 5.56 -13.22
C LYS A 174 6.92 5.22 -14.43
N MET A 175 6.36 5.26 -15.64
CA MET A 175 7.13 5.03 -16.86
C MET A 175 8.23 6.07 -17.02
N LEU A 176 7.92 7.35 -16.79
CA LEU A 176 8.90 8.45 -16.88
C LEU A 176 9.99 8.37 -15.81
N ALA A 177 9.65 7.90 -14.60
CA ALA A 177 10.61 7.68 -13.52
C ALA A 177 11.56 6.52 -13.81
N LEU A 178 11.11 5.49 -14.54
CA LEU A 178 11.91 4.32 -14.91
C LEU A 178 12.65 4.50 -16.25
N ALA A 179 12.23 5.45 -17.09
CA ALA A 179 12.83 5.70 -18.39
C ALA A 179 14.36 5.94 -18.32
N PRO A 180 14.92 6.73 -17.37
CA PRO A 180 16.36 6.92 -17.27
C PRO A 180 17.13 5.60 -17.04
N VAL A 181 16.61 4.73 -16.18
CA VAL A 181 17.20 3.40 -15.93
C VAL A 181 17.10 2.52 -17.18
N GLY A 182 15.96 2.57 -17.89
CA GLY A 182 15.77 1.87 -19.15
C GLY A 182 16.74 2.32 -20.23
N VAL A 183 16.94 3.63 -20.38
CA VAL A 183 17.87 4.24 -21.34
C VAL A 183 19.31 3.81 -21.06
N VAL A 184 19.74 3.82 -19.80
CA VAL A 184 21.08 3.30 -19.41
C VAL A 184 21.23 1.83 -19.76
N GLY A 185 20.20 1.01 -19.51
CA GLY A 185 20.18 -0.40 -19.90
C GLY A 185 20.28 -0.61 -21.41
N VAL A 186 19.56 0.19 -22.20
CA VAL A 186 19.60 0.17 -23.66
C VAL A 186 20.98 0.58 -24.18
N PHE A 187 21.58 1.65 -23.65
CA PHE A 187 22.93 2.08 -24.05
C PHE A 187 23.97 0.99 -23.80
N ARG A 188 23.88 0.29 -22.67
CA ARG A 188 24.78 -0.82 -22.37
C ARG A 188 24.63 -1.98 -23.36
N LEU A 189 23.40 -2.33 -23.74
CA LEU A 189 23.14 -3.48 -24.61
C LEU A 189 23.43 -3.18 -26.08
N LEU A 190 23.02 -2.00 -26.57
CA LEU A 190 23.12 -1.63 -27.98
C LEU A 190 24.44 -0.94 -28.31
N VAL A 191 25.05 -0.21 -27.37
CA VAL A 191 26.30 0.54 -27.60
C VAL A 191 27.30 0.35 -26.44
N PRO A 192 27.85 -0.85 -26.25
CA PRO A 192 28.69 -1.18 -25.09
C PRO A 192 29.95 -0.31 -25.00
N SER A 193 30.54 0.05 -26.14
CA SER A 193 31.75 0.87 -26.23
C SER A 193 31.53 2.30 -25.72
N PHE A 194 30.40 2.91 -26.09
CA PHE A 194 30.01 4.24 -25.61
C PHE A 194 29.73 4.21 -24.10
N TYR A 195 28.98 3.21 -23.64
CA TYR A 195 28.71 3.03 -22.21
C TYR A 195 30.00 2.90 -21.40
N HIS A 196 30.97 2.10 -21.89
CA HIS A 196 32.22 1.91 -21.18
C HIS A 196 33.08 3.18 -21.14
N ALA A 197 33.15 3.91 -22.25
CA ALA A 197 33.83 5.21 -22.30
C ALA A 197 33.21 6.21 -21.31
N LEU A 198 31.87 6.26 -21.24
CA LEU A 198 31.16 7.14 -20.33
C LEU A 198 31.38 6.74 -18.87
N ALA A 199 31.24 5.46 -18.53
CA ALA A 199 31.41 4.92 -17.17
C ALA A 199 32.85 5.01 -16.63
N THR A 200 33.85 5.25 -17.48
CA THR A 200 35.23 5.52 -17.01
C THR A 200 35.49 6.99 -16.66
N THR A 201 34.51 7.86 -16.87
CA THR A 201 34.63 9.30 -16.64
C THR A 201 33.83 9.71 -15.40
N TRP A 202 34.33 10.69 -14.65
CA TRP A 202 33.62 11.29 -13.52
C TRP A 202 32.24 11.85 -13.93
N ALA A 203 32.11 12.33 -15.17
CA ALA A 203 30.84 12.82 -15.71
C ALA A 203 29.82 11.67 -15.92
N GLY A 204 30.29 10.48 -16.32
CA GLY A 204 29.44 9.30 -16.43
C GLY A 204 28.99 8.77 -15.08
N ASP A 205 29.86 8.75 -14.08
CA ASP A 205 29.51 8.39 -12.71
C ASP A 205 28.42 9.31 -12.14
N LEU A 206 28.56 10.63 -12.35
CA LEU A 206 27.54 11.61 -11.98
C LEU A 206 26.23 11.40 -12.72
N ALA A 207 26.28 11.08 -14.02
CA ALA A 207 25.09 10.82 -14.81
C ALA A 207 24.34 9.58 -14.29
N LEU A 208 25.06 8.49 -13.97
CA LEU A 208 24.49 7.27 -13.40
C LEU A 208 23.87 7.55 -12.02
N TRP A 209 24.57 8.28 -11.16
CA TRP A 209 24.03 8.73 -9.88
C TRP A 209 22.77 9.58 -10.04
N ALA A 210 22.78 10.54 -10.96
CA ALA A 210 21.63 11.39 -11.24
C ALA A 210 20.44 10.57 -11.73
N THR A 211 20.65 9.55 -12.57
CA THR A 211 19.56 8.65 -12.98
C THR A 211 18.97 7.87 -11.81
N GLY A 212 19.79 7.27 -10.94
CA GLY A 212 19.30 6.57 -9.75
C GLY A 212 18.55 7.50 -8.78
N ALA A 213 19.12 8.69 -8.51
CA ALA A 213 18.55 9.68 -7.61
C ALA A 213 17.23 10.26 -8.13
N THR A 214 17.12 10.55 -9.44
CA THR A 214 15.88 11.06 -10.04
C THR A 214 14.77 10.01 -10.03
N THR A 215 15.08 8.75 -10.35
CA THR A 215 14.12 7.64 -10.22
C THR A 215 13.66 7.47 -8.78
N ALA A 216 14.56 7.51 -7.80
CA ALA A 216 14.21 7.40 -6.39
C ALA A 216 13.39 8.60 -5.88
N ALA A 217 13.73 9.82 -6.29
CA ALA A 217 12.98 11.01 -5.94
C ALA A 217 11.56 10.96 -6.53
N ALA A 218 11.42 10.63 -7.82
CA ALA A 218 10.12 10.54 -8.49
C ALA A 218 9.24 9.45 -7.87
N THR A 219 9.79 8.25 -7.62
CA THR A 219 9.07 7.16 -6.95
C THR A 219 8.75 7.46 -5.49
N GLY A 220 9.64 8.18 -4.78
CA GLY A 220 9.41 8.66 -3.43
C GLY A 220 8.27 9.69 -3.35
N VAL A 221 8.23 10.65 -4.28
CA VAL A 221 7.14 11.64 -4.39
C VAL A 221 5.82 10.93 -4.69
N LEU A 222 5.81 9.97 -5.62
CA LEU A 222 4.62 9.16 -5.90
C LEU A 222 4.17 8.36 -4.68
N SER A 223 5.09 7.69 -3.98
CA SER A 223 4.80 6.94 -2.75
C SER A 223 4.20 7.87 -1.69
N TRP A 224 4.73 9.09 -1.54
CA TRP A 224 4.20 10.08 -0.63
C TRP A 224 2.81 10.56 -1.03
N GLN A 225 2.55 10.81 -2.31
CA GLN A 225 1.21 11.17 -2.81
C GLN A 225 0.19 10.07 -2.55
N VAL A 226 0.52 8.82 -2.88
CA VAL A 226 -0.35 7.66 -2.61
C VAL A 226 -0.66 7.54 -1.11
N ARG A 227 0.36 7.69 -0.25
CA ARG A 227 0.16 7.66 1.22
C ARG A 227 -0.66 8.85 1.73
N LYS A 228 -0.47 10.04 1.15
CA LYS A 228 -1.20 11.24 1.53
C LYS A 228 -2.67 11.12 1.14
N GLU A 229 -2.96 10.63 -0.06
CA GLU A 229 -4.32 10.33 -0.50
C GLU A 229 -4.97 9.23 0.35
N ALA A 230 -4.18 8.24 0.79
CA ALA A 230 -4.67 7.23 1.72
C ALA A 230 -4.98 7.80 3.12
N ARG A 231 -4.20 8.77 3.64
CA ARG A 231 -4.38 9.33 4.99
C ARG A 231 -5.34 10.50 5.07
N VAL A 232 -5.40 11.34 4.04
CA VAL A 232 -6.25 12.53 4.02
C VAL A 232 -7.63 12.11 3.56
N ARG A 233 -8.45 11.62 4.51
CA ARG A 233 -9.93 11.69 4.64
C ARG A 233 -10.48 10.53 5.47
#